data_AF-A0A382QNG2-F1
#
_entry.id   AF-A0A382QNG2-F1
#
_cell.length_a   1.000
_cell.length_b   1.000
_cell.length_c   1.000
_cell.angle_alpha   90.00
_cell.angle_beta   90.00
_cell.angle_gamma   90.00
#
_symmetry.space_group_name_H-M   'P 1'
#
loop_
_entity.id
_entity.type
_entity.pdbx_description
1 polymer ?
#
loop_
_entity_poly.entity_id
_entity_poly.type
_entity_poly.pdbx_seq_one_letter_code
_entity_poly.pdbx_strand_id
1 'polypeptide(L)'
;MYFNIWRKDLSLFFEWFQSWRTNTRFYFLKIFIFFIIINDIAFWFAIVTAYPEIITSETELLHYTKVQVPVALLGALFDSLSLYITLVVVRHALLSRSNMLYISHLSIDMLIAIVATFWVLFVFSISGWLVSFIPIKSEIAKHESLEDRNKAYADRAVAAIKNPTGKEEMRNIYFGMIMGFSAIIPTCVHIFCALFSLRFFLGLKKYNKLRYIT
;
A
#
# COMPACT_ATOMS: atom_id res chain seq x y z
N MET A 1 3.87 19.27 24.82
CA MET A 1 2.82 18.36 25.34
C MET A 1 2.32 17.39 24.26
N TYR A 2 1.75 17.86 23.14
CA TYR A 2 1.28 16.99 22.03
C TYR A 2 2.33 16.01 21.51
N PHE A 3 3.50 16.52 21.09
CA PHE A 3 4.58 15.68 20.58
C PHE A 3 5.08 14.63 21.59
N ASN A 4 5.00 14.91 22.89
CA ASN A 4 5.44 13.96 23.91
C ASN A 4 4.45 12.79 24.03
N ILE A 5 3.14 13.06 23.94
CA ILE A 5 2.11 12.01 23.92
C ILE A 5 2.22 11.20 22.64
N TRP A 6 2.31 11.87 21.48
CA TRP A 6 2.47 11.20 20.19
C TRP A 6 3.72 10.31 20.15
N ARG A 7 4.88 10.82 20.61
CA ARG A 7 6.12 10.04 20.72
C ARG A 7 5.96 8.84 21.64
N LYS A 8 5.27 9.00 22.78
CA LYS A 8 5.01 7.90 23.73
C LYS A 8 4.12 6.82 23.12
N ASP A 9 3.03 7.19 22.48
CA ASP A 9 2.12 6.24 21.84
C ASP A 9 2.82 5.48 20.70
N LEU A 10 3.61 6.22 19.90
CA LEU A 10 4.42 5.62 18.84
C LEU A 10 5.53 4.71 19.40
N SER A 11 6.14 5.06 20.54
CA SER A 11 7.17 4.20 21.16
C SER A 11 6.58 2.91 21.70
N LEU A 12 5.40 2.96 22.33
CA LEU A 12 4.70 1.75 22.81
C LEU A 12 4.36 0.81 21.65
N PHE A 13 3.84 1.35 20.54
CA PHE A 13 3.56 0.56 19.34
C PHE A 13 4.83 -0.04 18.74
N PHE A 14 5.90 0.77 18.64
CA PHE A 14 7.19 0.34 18.12
C PHE A 14 7.82 -0.76 18.99
N GLU A 15 7.79 -0.63 20.32
CA GLU A 15 8.32 -1.62 21.26
C GLU A 15 7.53 -2.93 21.20
N TRP A 16 6.19 -2.85 21.15
CA TRP A 16 5.33 -4.02 20.95
C TRP A 16 5.69 -4.75 19.65
N PHE A 17 5.80 -4.00 18.55
CA PHE A 17 6.16 -4.56 17.25
C PHE A 17 7.57 -5.17 17.24
N GLN A 18 8.54 -4.50 17.86
CA GLN A 18 9.91 -5.01 17.97
C GLN A 18 9.98 -6.31 18.78
N SER A 19 9.26 -6.38 19.90
CA SER A 19 9.14 -7.60 20.71
C SER A 19 8.52 -8.74 19.91
N TRP A 20 7.43 -8.46 19.18
CA TRP A 20 6.83 -9.45 18.29
C TRP A 20 7.81 -9.93 17.20
N ARG A 21 8.55 -9.00 16.58
CA ARG A 21 9.57 -9.30 15.57
C ARG A 21 10.67 -10.20 16.11
N THR A 22 11.23 -9.89 17.28
CA THR A 22 12.35 -10.66 17.87
C THR A 22 11.92 -12.03 18.36
N ASN A 23 10.67 -12.16 18.83
CA ASN A 23 10.13 -13.43 19.34
C ASN A 23 9.57 -14.35 18.23
N THR A 24 9.46 -13.85 16.99
CA THR A 24 8.93 -14.61 15.87
C THR A 24 10.04 -15.24 15.03
N ARG A 25 10.16 -16.57 15.11
CA ARG A 25 11.05 -17.32 14.20
C ARG A 25 10.60 -17.14 12.74
N PHE A 26 11.57 -16.94 11.85
CA PHE A 26 11.36 -16.68 10.41
C PHE A 26 10.43 -15.50 10.12
N TYR A 27 10.54 -14.44 10.94
CA TYR A 27 9.72 -13.24 10.85
C TYR A 27 9.56 -12.69 9.42
N PHE A 28 10.67 -12.42 8.72
CA PHE A 28 10.62 -11.83 7.39
C PHE A 28 9.88 -12.71 6.37
N LEU A 29 10.09 -14.03 6.43
CA LEU A 29 9.38 -14.97 5.56
C LEU A 29 7.88 -14.98 5.86
N LYS A 30 7.49 -14.93 7.14
CA LYS A 30 6.07 -14.86 7.54
C LYS A 30 5.40 -13.57 7.09
N ILE A 31 6.08 -12.43 7.22
CA ILE A 31 5.59 -11.13 6.73
C ILE A 31 5.45 -11.15 5.20
N PHE A 32 6.43 -11.70 4.50
CA PHE A 32 6.36 -11.82 3.05
C PHE A 32 5.18 -12.70 2.60
N ILE A 33 4.99 -13.87 3.21
CA ILE A 33 3.83 -14.75 2.94
C ILE A 33 2.52 -14.04 3.29
N PHE A 34 2.46 -13.33 4.41
CA PHE A 34 1.29 -12.54 4.79
C PHE A 34 0.94 -11.53 3.70
N PHE A 35 1.92 -10.76 3.20
CA PHE A 35 1.66 -9.81 2.13
C PHE A 35 1.34 -10.47 0.78
N ILE A 36 1.84 -11.67 0.49
CA ILE A 36 1.39 -12.44 -0.69
C ILE A 36 -0.12 -12.67 -0.61
N ILE A 37 -0.60 -13.16 0.54
CA ILE A 37 -2.03 -13.44 0.76
C ILE A 37 -2.86 -12.17 0.63
N ILE A 38 -2.42 -11.06 1.22
CA ILE A 38 -3.15 -9.78 1.14
C ILE A 38 -3.18 -9.27 -0.32
N ASN A 39 -2.06 -9.32 -1.04
CA ASN A 39 -2.02 -8.89 -2.44
C ASN A 39 -2.88 -9.77 -3.33
N ASP A 40 -2.91 -11.08 -3.07
CA ASP A 40 -3.77 -12.03 -3.78
C ASP A 40 -5.27 -11.73 -3.57
N ILE A 41 -5.68 -11.54 -2.31
CA ILE A 41 -7.05 -11.15 -1.97
C ILE A 41 -7.40 -9.81 -2.62
N ALA A 42 -6.51 -8.82 -2.54
CA ALA A 42 -6.73 -7.50 -3.13
C ALA A 42 -6.87 -7.59 -4.66
N PHE A 43 -6.06 -8.40 -5.32
CA PHE A 43 -6.12 -8.63 -6.76
C PHE A 43 -7.46 -9.19 -7.18
N TRP A 44 -7.89 -10.31 -6.59
CA TRP A 44 -9.17 -10.93 -6.96
C TRP A 44 -10.35 -10.05 -6.57
N PHE A 45 -10.29 -9.39 -5.42
CA PHE A 45 -11.30 -8.42 -5.03
C PHE A 45 -11.41 -7.30 -6.06
N ALA A 46 -10.30 -6.74 -6.53
CA ALA A 46 -10.27 -5.70 -7.55
C ALA A 46 -10.83 -6.19 -8.90
N ILE A 47 -10.51 -7.42 -9.32
CA ILE A 47 -11.08 -8.01 -10.55
C ILE A 47 -12.60 -8.17 -10.42
N VAL A 48 -13.09 -8.79 -9.35
CA VAL A 48 -14.53 -9.04 -9.15
C VAL A 48 -15.34 -7.73 -9.13
N THR A 49 -14.79 -6.68 -8.52
CA THR A 49 -15.52 -5.42 -8.30
C THR A 49 -15.34 -4.42 -9.42
N ALA A 50 -14.17 -4.36 -10.06
CA ALA A 50 -13.89 -3.41 -11.12
C ALA A 50 -14.16 -3.99 -12.52
N TYR A 51 -13.86 -5.28 -12.75
CA TYR A 51 -13.93 -5.96 -14.04
C TYR A 51 -14.59 -7.35 -13.96
N PRO A 52 -15.86 -7.43 -13.50
CA PRO A 52 -16.55 -8.71 -13.32
C PRO A 52 -16.66 -9.54 -14.60
N GLU A 53 -16.64 -8.90 -15.77
CA GLU A 53 -16.68 -9.57 -17.07
C GLU A 53 -15.51 -10.56 -17.28
N ILE A 54 -14.34 -10.29 -16.69
CA ILE A 54 -13.14 -11.15 -16.81
C ILE A 54 -13.41 -12.55 -16.26
N ILE A 55 -14.26 -12.67 -15.23
CA ILE A 55 -14.58 -13.94 -14.57
C ILE A 55 -15.45 -14.83 -15.48
N THR A 56 -16.23 -14.20 -16.36
CA THR A 56 -17.11 -14.91 -17.28
C THR A 56 -16.39 -15.47 -18.52
N SER A 57 -15.21 -14.95 -18.82
CA SER A 57 -14.39 -15.37 -19.95
C SER A 57 -13.28 -16.32 -19.49
N GLU A 58 -13.37 -17.60 -19.86
CA GLU A 58 -12.38 -18.62 -19.47
C GLU A 58 -10.95 -18.24 -19.90
N THR A 59 -10.81 -17.68 -21.10
CA THR A 59 -9.51 -17.27 -21.64
C THR A 59 -8.91 -16.09 -20.87
N GLU A 60 -9.72 -15.11 -20.49
CA GLU A 60 -9.23 -13.96 -19.72
C GLU A 60 -8.95 -14.36 -18.27
N LEU A 61 -9.80 -15.17 -17.66
CA LEU A 61 -9.60 -15.69 -16.32
C LEU A 61 -8.28 -16.47 -16.19
N LEU A 62 -7.95 -17.31 -17.18
CA LEU A 62 -6.67 -18.02 -17.22
C LEU A 62 -5.48 -17.06 -17.36
N HIS A 63 -5.63 -16.00 -18.16
CA HIS A 63 -4.60 -14.97 -18.30
C HIS A 63 -4.36 -14.24 -16.96
N TYR A 64 -5.42 -13.74 -16.31
CA TYR A 64 -5.31 -12.99 -15.07
C TYR A 64 -4.86 -13.86 -13.88
N THR A 65 -5.22 -15.15 -13.85
CA THR A 65 -4.65 -16.11 -12.88
C THR A 65 -3.12 -16.22 -13.01
N LYS A 66 -2.58 -16.20 -14.24
CA LYS A 66 -1.13 -16.22 -14.44
C LYS A 66 -0.47 -14.90 -14.06
N VAL A 67 -1.12 -13.77 -14.34
CA VAL A 67 -0.64 -12.41 -13.97
C VAL A 67 -0.64 -12.22 -12.46
N GLN A 68 -1.60 -12.80 -11.75
CA GLN A 68 -1.73 -12.71 -10.30
C GLN A 68 -0.48 -13.20 -9.55
N VAL A 69 0.20 -14.24 -10.04
CA VAL A 69 1.40 -14.79 -9.37
C VAL A 69 2.54 -13.76 -9.27
N PRO A 70 3.08 -13.20 -10.37
CA PRO A 70 4.11 -12.17 -10.29
C PRO A 70 3.59 -10.88 -9.63
N VAL A 71 2.31 -10.53 -9.78
CA VAL A 71 1.72 -9.37 -9.09
C VAL A 71 1.78 -9.55 -7.58
N ALA A 72 1.35 -10.69 -7.04
CA ALA A 72 1.34 -10.96 -5.61
C ALA A 72 2.75 -11.02 -5.03
N LEU A 73 3.71 -11.61 -5.76
CA LEU A 73 5.10 -11.70 -5.32
C LEU A 73 5.79 -10.32 -5.30
N LEU A 74 5.67 -9.54 -6.37
CA LEU A 74 6.29 -8.21 -6.46
C LEU A 74 5.62 -7.20 -5.54
N GLY A 75 4.29 -7.30 -5.36
CA GLY A 75 3.54 -6.53 -4.37
C GLY A 75 4.02 -6.84 -2.95
N ALA A 76 4.10 -8.12 -2.59
CA ALA A 76 4.58 -8.55 -1.28
C ALA A 76 6.04 -8.16 -1.01
N LEU A 77 6.88 -8.15 -2.04
CA LEU A 77 8.26 -7.69 -1.93
C LEU A 77 8.31 -6.21 -1.55
N PHE A 78 7.51 -5.37 -2.21
CA PHE A 78 7.45 -3.96 -1.90
C PHE A 78 6.84 -3.69 -0.53
N ASP A 79 5.74 -4.35 -0.18
CA ASP A 79 5.07 -4.16 1.11
C ASP A 79 5.94 -4.59 2.30
N SER A 80 6.69 -5.69 2.13
CA SER A 80 7.63 -6.14 3.17
C SER A 80 8.83 -5.19 3.30
N LEU A 81 9.34 -4.67 2.19
CA LEU A 81 10.43 -3.69 2.18
C LEU A 81 9.97 -2.34 2.75
N SER A 82 8.79 -1.87 2.37
CA SER A 82 8.21 -0.61 2.84
C SER A 82 7.97 -0.66 4.35
N LEU A 83 7.42 -1.77 4.86
CA LEU A 83 7.27 -1.99 6.30
C LEU A 83 8.62 -1.95 7.02
N TYR A 84 9.66 -2.59 6.48
CA TYR A 84 11.00 -2.55 7.07
C TYR A 84 11.55 -1.12 7.13
N ILE A 85 11.45 -0.36 6.03
CA ILE A 85 11.90 1.03 5.96
C ILE A 85 11.12 1.90 6.95
N THR A 86 9.79 1.76 7.02
CA THR A 86 8.95 2.48 7.98
C THR A 86 9.40 2.23 9.42
N LEU A 87 9.74 1.00 9.80
CA LEU A 87 10.24 0.72 11.15
C LEU A 87 11.58 1.41 11.42
N VAL A 88 12.47 1.46 10.42
CA VAL A 88 13.74 2.20 10.52
C VAL A 88 13.47 3.70 10.67
N VAL A 89 12.54 4.25 9.89
CA VAL A 89 12.12 5.65 9.96
C VAL A 89 11.56 6.01 11.34
N VAL A 90 10.65 5.19 11.86
CA VAL A 90 10.06 5.35 13.20
C VAL A 90 11.13 5.35 14.28
N ARG A 91 12.11 4.43 14.20
CA ARG A 91 13.23 4.40 15.14
C ARG A 91 14.01 5.71 15.14
N HIS A 92 14.34 6.24 13.97
CA HIS A 92 15.06 7.51 13.85
C HIS A 92 14.21 8.69 14.32
N ALA A 93 12.91 8.69 14.02
CA ALA A 93 11.98 9.68 14.54
C ALA A 93 12.00 9.69 16.07
N LEU A 94 11.83 8.54 16.73
CA LEU A 94 11.81 8.45 18.19
C LEU A 94 13.12 8.90 18.86
N LEU A 95 14.27 8.71 18.21
CA LEU A 95 15.58 9.19 18.70
C LEU A 95 15.79 10.69 18.52
N SER A 96 15.02 11.35 17.65
CA SER A 96 15.18 12.78 17.37
C SER A 96 14.80 13.64 18.57
N ARG A 97 15.61 14.66 18.88
CA ARG A 97 15.34 15.60 19.98
C ARG A 97 14.43 16.77 19.56
N SER A 98 14.43 17.12 18.28
CA SER A 98 13.60 18.20 17.72
C SER A 98 12.26 17.66 17.22
N ASN A 99 11.18 18.39 17.48
CA ASN A 99 9.86 18.06 16.94
C ASN A 99 9.79 18.21 15.41
N MET A 100 10.57 19.12 14.84
CA MET A 100 10.64 19.27 13.39
C MET A 100 11.30 18.04 12.75
N LEU A 101 12.44 17.61 13.28
CA LEU A 101 13.13 16.39 12.80
C LEU A 101 12.27 15.14 12.95
N TYR A 102 11.50 15.03 14.03
CA TYR A 102 10.54 13.95 14.22
C TYR A 102 9.50 13.89 13.10
N ILE A 103 8.89 15.03 12.74
CA ILE A 103 7.95 15.11 11.63
C ILE A 103 8.64 14.79 10.31
N SER A 104 9.84 15.34 10.07
CA SER A 104 10.57 15.10 8.82
C SER A 104 10.86 13.62 8.60
N HIS A 105 11.27 12.89 9.64
CA HIS A 105 11.44 11.44 9.55
C HIS A 105 10.11 10.75 9.21
N LEU A 106 9.05 11.00 9.96
CA LEU A 106 7.74 10.37 9.70
C LEU A 106 7.12 10.75 8.34
N SER A 107 7.56 11.87 7.75
CA SER A 107 7.13 12.26 6.40
C SER A 107 7.67 11.32 5.31
N ILE A 108 8.69 10.51 5.60
CA ILE A 108 9.20 9.49 4.68
C ILE A 108 8.12 8.45 4.37
N ASP A 109 7.23 8.12 5.32
CA ASP A 109 6.14 7.18 5.07
C ASP A 109 5.11 7.70 4.05
N MET A 110 4.97 9.03 3.94
CA MET A 110 4.17 9.64 2.87
C MET A 110 4.87 9.50 1.51
N LEU A 111 6.20 9.64 1.46
CA LEU A 111 6.96 9.40 0.24
C LEU A 111 6.86 7.92 -0.19
N ILE A 112 6.92 6.99 0.75
CA ILE A 112 6.71 5.56 0.49
C ILE A 112 5.34 5.31 -0.12
N ALA A 113 4.28 5.94 0.41
CA ALA A 113 2.94 5.83 -0.16
C ALA A 113 2.85 6.39 -1.59
N ILE A 114 3.55 7.49 -1.89
CA ILE A 114 3.64 8.02 -3.27
C ILE A 114 4.39 7.04 -4.18
N VAL A 115 5.52 6.48 -3.73
CA VAL A 115 6.26 5.47 -4.50
C VAL A 115 5.39 4.22 -4.74
N ALA A 116 4.54 3.85 -3.79
CA ALA A 116 3.63 2.71 -3.93
C ALA A 116 2.65 2.88 -5.11
N THR A 117 2.18 4.10 -5.40
CA THR A 117 1.26 4.32 -6.53
C THR A 117 1.94 4.04 -7.87
N PHE A 118 3.21 4.42 -8.01
CA PHE A 118 4.04 4.09 -9.18
C PHE A 118 4.42 2.60 -9.21
N TRP A 119 4.65 2.00 -8.04
CA TRP A 119 4.98 0.59 -7.93
C TRP A 119 3.87 -0.31 -8.48
N VAL A 120 2.60 0.00 -8.20
CA VAL A 120 1.46 -0.75 -8.75
C VAL A 120 1.53 -0.80 -10.28
N LEU A 121 1.75 0.34 -10.95
CA LEU A 121 1.87 0.38 -12.41
C LEU A 121 3.05 -0.44 -12.93
N PHE A 122 4.20 -0.33 -12.24
CA PHE A 122 5.40 -1.10 -12.56
C PHE A 122 5.14 -2.62 -12.47
N VAL A 123 4.52 -3.06 -11.38
CA VAL A 123 4.20 -4.48 -11.14
C VAL A 123 3.29 -5.03 -12.23
N PHE A 124 2.25 -4.29 -12.64
CA PHE A 124 1.35 -4.72 -13.72
C PHE A 124 2.02 -4.76 -15.10
N SER A 125 2.93 -3.83 -15.38
CA SER A 125 3.71 -3.84 -16.62
C SER A 125 4.62 -5.08 -16.69
N ILE A 126 5.45 -5.29 -15.67
CA ILE A 126 6.38 -6.42 -15.58
C ILE A 126 5.63 -7.76 -15.52
N SER A 127 4.54 -7.84 -14.75
CA SER A 127 3.78 -9.09 -14.60
C SER A 127 3.17 -9.56 -15.91
N GLY A 128 2.52 -8.67 -16.67
CA GLY A 128 1.98 -9.08 -17.97
C GLY A 128 3.05 -9.32 -19.02
N TRP A 129 4.20 -8.63 -18.95
CA TRP A 129 5.35 -8.95 -19.77
C TRP A 129 5.91 -10.36 -19.46
N LEU A 130 6.06 -10.72 -18.18
CA LEU A 130 6.48 -12.06 -17.76
C LEU A 130 5.51 -13.14 -18.25
N VAL A 131 4.20 -12.90 -18.13
CA VAL A 131 3.17 -13.84 -18.59
C VAL A 131 3.15 -13.98 -20.11
N SER A 132 3.59 -12.96 -20.87
CA SER A 132 3.69 -13.06 -22.33
C SER A 132 4.65 -14.14 -22.83
N PHE A 133 5.60 -14.58 -21.98
CA PHE A 133 6.51 -15.69 -22.31
C PHE A 133 5.92 -17.07 -22.02
N ILE A 134 4.79 -17.14 -21.32
CA ILE A 134 4.11 -18.41 -21.01
C ILE A 134 3.10 -18.66 -22.13
N PRO A 135 3.32 -19.63 -23.03
CA PRO A 135 2.43 -19.86 -24.15
C PRO A 135 1.01 -20.15 -23.65
N ILE A 136 0.08 -19.29 -24.04
CA ILE A 136 -1.36 -19.52 -23.88
C ILE A 136 -1.83 -20.04 -25.24
N LYS A 137 -2.66 -21.08 -25.23
CA LYS A 137 -3.22 -21.70 -26.43
C LYS A 137 -4.21 -20.79 -27.21
N SER A 138 -4.29 -19.50 -26.85
CA SER A 138 -5.16 -18.52 -27.51
C SER A 138 -4.32 -17.53 -28.32
N GLU A 139 -4.76 -17.29 -29.54
CA GLU A 139 -4.19 -16.35 -30.55
C GLU A 139 -4.17 -14.87 -30.10
N ILE A 140 -4.47 -14.59 -28.82
CA ILE A 140 -4.55 -13.25 -28.23
C ILE A 140 -3.18 -12.80 -27.68
N ALA A 141 -2.26 -13.73 -27.41
CA ALA A 141 -0.91 -13.38 -26.98
C ALA A 141 -0.03 -13.01 -28.19
N LYS A 142 -0.37 -11.91 -28.88
CA LYS A 142 0.67 -11.17 -29.61
C LYS A 142 1.72 -10.83 -28.56
N HIS A 143 2.99 -11.16 -28.80
CA HIS A 143 4.07 -10.79 -27.89
C HIS A 143 4.13 -9.25 -27.84
N GLU A 144 3.38 -8.64 -26.93
CA GLU A 144 3.46 -7.23 -26.65
C GLU A 144 4.79 -6.95 -25.99
N SER A 145 5.55 -6.03 -26.59
CA SER A 145 6.80 -5.60 -26.00
C SER A 145 6.53 -4.88 -24.67
N LEU A 146 7.54 -4.82 -23.81
CA LEU A 146 7.44 -4.01 -22.58
C LEU A 146 7.17 -2.52 -22.91
N GLU A 147 7.65 -2.05 -24.06
CA GLU A 147 7.43 -0.68 -24.55
C GLU A 147 5.95 -0.43 -24.86
N ASP A 148 5.30 -1.33 -25.59
CA ASP A 148 3.87 -1.22 -25.92
C ASP A 148 3.00 -1.19 -24.65
N ARG A 149 3.34 -2.03 -23.67
CA ARG A 149 2.63 -2.07 -22.37
C ARG A 149 2.84 -0.79 -21.59
N ASN A 150 4.09 -0.30 -21.49
CA ASN A 150 4.39 0.94 -20.80
C ASN A 150 3.65 2.12 -21.43
N LYS A 151 3.56 2.17 -22.75
CA LYS A 151 2.78 3.17 -23.48
C LYS A 151 1.30 3.08 -23.13
N ALA A 152 0.73 1.88 -23.13
CA ALA A 152 -0.67 1.68 -22.76
C ALA A 152 -0.98 2.15 -21.32
N TYR A 153 -0.10 1.86 -20.34
CA TYR A 153 -0.27 2.35 -18.97
C TYR A 153 -0.09 3.87 -18.87
N ALA A 154 0.85 4.45 -19.62
CA ALA A 154 1.03 5.91 -19.68
C ALA A 154 -0.20 6.60 -20.27
N ASP A 155 -0.76 6.07 -21.35
CA ASP A 155 -1.97 6.60 -21.98
C ASP A 155 -3.17 6.52 -21.03
N ARG A 156 -3.31 5.42 -20.27
CA ARG A 156 -4.35 5.30 -19.22
C ARG A 156 -4.16 6.33 -18.10
N ALA A 157 -2.94 6.59 -17.67
CA ALA A 157 -2.66 7.60 -16.66
C ALA A 157 -3.03 9.01 -17.18
N VAL A 158 -2.68 9.33 -18.44
CA VAL A 158 -3.06 10.60 -19.07
C VAL A 158 -4.58 10.72 -19.23
N ALA A 159 -5.27 9.63 -19.62
CA ALA A 159 -6.72 9.59 -19.73
C ALA A 159 -7.40 9.84 -18.38
N ALA A 160 -6.92 9.20 -17.31
CA ALA A 160 -7.42 9.39 -15.95
C ALA A 160 -7.25 10.83 -15.45
N ILE A 161 -6.18 11.53 -15.84
CA ILE A 161 -5.98 12.95 -15.50
C ILE A 161 -6.97 13.84 -16.29
N LYS A 162 -7.18 13.54 -17.57
CA LYS A 162 -8.06 14.33 -18.44
C LYS A 162 -9.55 14.13 -18.14
N ASN A 163 -9.95 12.93 -17.75
CA ASN A 163 -11.33 12.56 -17.47
C ASN A 163 -11.43 11.62 -16.26
N PRO A 164 -11.17 12.12 -15.03
CA PRO A 164 -11.11 11.28 -13.84
C PRO A 164 -12.44 10.61 -13.51
N THR A 165 -13.56 11.18 -13.96
CA THR A 165 -14.92 10.67 -13.73
C THR A 165 -15.45 9.81 -14.89
N GLY A 166 -14.63 9.53 -15.89
CA GLY A 166 -14.98 8.60 -16.97
C GLY A 166 -15.19 7.19 -16.44
N LYS A 167 -16.06 6.40 -17.10
CA LYS A 167 -16.44 5.07 -16.62
C LYS A 167 -15.23 4.14 -16.50
N GLU A 168 -14.39 4.08 -17.54
CA GLU A 168 -13.21 3.21 -17.55
C GLU A 168 -12.08 3.78 -16.69
N GLU A 169 -11.90 5.09 -16.67
CA GLU A 169 -10.93 5.77 -15.83
C GLU A 169 -11.21 5.55 -14.34
N MET A 170 -12.48 5.69 -13.93
CA MET A 170 -12.91 5.40 -12.55
C MET A 170 -12.66 3.94 -12.16
N ARG A 171 -12.94 3.00 -13.07
CA ARG A 171 -12.64 1.57 -12.84
C ARG A 171 -11.15 1.34 -12.66
N ASN A 172 -10.31 1.95 -13.50
CA ASN A 172 -8.86 1.85 -13.41
C ASN A 172 -8.30 2.49 -12.13
N ILE A 173 -8.78 3.68 -11.76
CA ILE A 173 -8.40 4.37 -10.52
C ILE A 173 -8.81 3.51 -9.31
N TYR A 174 -10.04 3.03 -9.30
CA TYR A 174 -10.55 2.14 -8.25
C TYR A 174 -9.74 0.86 -8.12
N PHE A 175 -9.46 0.20 -9.25
CA PHE A 175 -8.62 -0.99 -9.29
C PHE A 175 -7.23 -0.72 -8.71
N GLY A 176 -6.59 0.39 -9.12
CA GLY A 176 -5.29 0.82 -8.58
C GLY A 176 -5.33 1.11 -7.08
N MET A 177 -6.40 1.73 -6.57
CA MET A 177 -6.58 1.99 -5.13
C MET A 177 -6.70 0.72 -4.31
N ILE A 178 -7.48 -0.27 -4.78
CA ILE A 178 -7.60 -1.58 -4.11
C ILE A 178 -6.26 -2.30 -4.11
N MET A 179 -5.57 -2.33 -5.25
CA MET A 179 -4.25 -2.96 -5.38
C MET A 179 -3.18 -2.29 -4.52
N GLY A 180 -3.24 -0.98 -4.33
CA GLY A 180 -2.31 -0.22 -3.50
C GLY A 180 -2.65 -0.19 -2.00
N PHE A 181 -3.75 -0.83 -1.59
CA PHE A 181 -4.25 -0.72 -0.22
C PHE A 181 -3.30 -1.29 0.83
N SER A 182 -2.62 -2.40 0.53
CA SER A 182 -1.66 -3.02 1.44
C SER A 182 -0.46 -2.13 1.73
N ALA A 183 0.01 -1.39 0.72
CA ALA A 183 1.18 -0.53 0.80
C ALA A 183 0.97 0.72 1.68
N ILE A 184 -0.28 1.15 1.87
CA ILE A 184 -0.60 2.33 2.70
C ILE A 184 -0.88 1.99 4.17
N ILE A 185 -0.93 0.70 4.54
CA ILE A 185 -1.18 0.27 5.93
C ILE A 185 -0.24 0.96 6.94
N PRO A 186 1.10 1.03 6.71
CA PRO A 186 1.99 1.71 7.66
C PRO A 186 1.66 3.20 7.80
N THR A 187 1.42 3.89 6.68
CA THR A 187 1.01 5.31 6.66
C THR A 187 -0.31 5.53 7.43
N CYS A 188 -1.29 4.63 7.29
CA CYS A 188 -2.56 4.68 8.02
C CYS A 188 -2.35 4.54 9.53
N VAL A 189 -1.46 3.65 9.99
CA VAL A 189 -1.12 3.51 11.41
C VAL A 189 -0.50 4.81 11.95
N HIS A 190 0.41 5.45 11.20
CA HIS A 190 1.01 6.71 11.62
C HIS A 190 0.03 7.86 11.73
N ILE A 191 -0.84 8.03 10.73
CA ILE A 191 -1.91 9.03 10.75
C ILE A 191 -2.86 8.76 11.91
N PHE A 192 -3.22 7.50 12.15
CA PHE A 192 -4.06 7.11 13.27
C PHE A 192 -3.44 7.49 14.63
N CYS A 193 -2.16 7.19 14.87
CA CYS A 193 -1.44 7.58 16.09
C CYS A 193 -1.36 9.12 16.25
N ALA A 194 -1.13 9.85 15.15
CA ALA A 194 -1.10 11.32 15.17
C ALA A 194 -2.47 11.93 15.48
N LEU A 195 -3.55 11.41 14.91
CA LEU A 195 -4.92 11.88 15.16
C LEU A 195 -5.42 11.48 16.56
N PHE A 196 -5.07 10.29 17.04
CA PHE A 196 -5.45 9.82 18.38
C PHE A 196 -4.81 10.68 19.48
N SER A 197 -3.52 11.02 19.33
CA SER A 197 -2.82 11.92 20.24
C SER A 197 -3.39 13.36 20.22
N LEU A 198 -4.00 13.80 19.10
CA LEU A 198 -4.77 15.05 19.03
C LEU A 198 -6.15 14.94 19.73
N ARG A 199 -6.87 13.81 19.55
CA ARG A 199 -8.23 13.59 20.08
C ARG A 199 -8.28 13.53 21.60
N PHE A 200 -7.29 12.91 22.25
CA PHE A 200 -7.21 12.84 23.72
C PHE A 200 -7.17 14.24 24.37
N PHE A 201 -6.60 15.23 23.68
CA PHE A 201 -6.55 16.61 24.15
C PHE A 201 -7.86 17.39 23.96
N LEU A 202 -8.62 17.17 22.87
CA LEU A 202 -9.96 17.77 22.74
C LEU A 202 -10.91 17.28 23.84
N GLY A 203 -10.79 16.01 24.23
CA GLY A 203 -11.48 15.43 25.39
C GLY A 203 -11.01 16.03 26.73
N LEU A 204 -9.70 16.15 26.94
CA LEU A 204 -9.13 16.78 28.15
C LEU A 204 -9.44 18.28 28.25
N LYS A 205 -9.52 19.01 27.14
CA LYS A 205 -9.94 20.43 27.13
C LYS A 205 -11.39 20.57 27.60
N LYS A 206 -12.26 19.63 27.21
CA LYS A 206 -13.66 19.58 27.67
C LYS A 206 -13.73 19.27 29.18
N TYR A 207 -12.91 18.34 29.66
CA TYR A 207 -12.86 17.95 31.07
C TYR A 207 -12.27 19.05 31.98
N ASN A 208 -11.18 19.70 31.55
CA ASN A 208 -10.58 20.81 32.28
C ASN A 208 -11.46 22.07 32.24
N LYS A 209 -12.15 22.36 31.13
CA LYS A 209 -13.09 23.50 31.05
C LYS A 209 -14.27 23.36 32.01
N LEU A 210 -14.77 22.14 32.24
CA LEU A 210 -15.79 21.87 33.26
C LEU A 210 -15.27 22.06 34.69
N ARG A 211 -13.98 21.82 34.93
CA ARG A 211 -13.34 21.95 36.26
C ARG A 211 -12.99 23.38 36.67
N TYR A 212 -13.09 24.34 35.77
CA TYR A 212 -12.92 25.78 36.05
C TYR A 212 -14.26 26.54 36.11
N ILE A 213 -15.39 25.84 35.95
CA ILE A 213 -16.75 26.40 35.98
C ILE A 213 -17.55 25.87 37.21
N THR A 214 -17.00 24.91 37.95
CA THR A 214 -17.44 24.49 39.29
C THR A 214 -16.49 24.99 40.35
#